data_AF-A0A7Y5NW67-F1
#
_entry.id   AF-A0A7Y5NW67-F1
#
_cell.length_a   1.000
_cell.length_b   1.000
_cell.length_c   1.000
_cell.angle_alpha   90.00
_cell.angle_beta   90.00
_cell.angle_gamma   90.00
#
_symmetry.space_group_name_H-M   'P 1'
#
loop_
_entity.id
_entity.type
_entity.pdbx_description
1 polymer ?
#
loop_
_entity_poly.entity_id
_entity_poly.type
_entity_poly.pdbx_seq_one_letter_code
_entity_poly.pdbx_strand_id
1 'polypeptide(L)'
;MRFFYRMAMEGPDWIAECEELESFGRGATPGAALDQLRDVIAERLDRPFAVAPPEDARPIEIDLVPLDEAYRASLLDEYELSH
;
A
#
# COMPACT_ATOMS: atom_id res chain seq x y z
N MET A 1 0.66 4.52 8.59
CA MET A 1 0.51 3.04 8.57
C MET A 1 1.22 2.53 7.33
N ARG A 2 2.00 1.46 7.48
CA ARG A 2 2.78 0.89 6.38
C ARG A 2 2.05 -0.30 5.79
N PHE A 3 1.97 -0.35 4.47
CA PHE A 3 1.42 -1.47 3.71
C PHE A 3 2.39 -1.89 2.62
N PHE A 4 2.49 -3.20 2.40
CA PHE A 4 3.29 -3.74 1.32
C PHE A 4 2.44 -3.94 0.07
N TYR A 5 3.02 -3.61 -1.07
CA TYR A 5 2.35 -3.82 -2.35
C TYR A 5 3.24 -4.55 -3.34
N ARG A 6 2.60 -5.35 -4.18
CA ARG A 6 3.20 -5.88 -5.41
C ARG A 6 2.70 -5.08 -6.59
N MET A 7 3.56 -4.90 -7.59
CA MET A 7 3.21 -4.22 -8.82
C MET A 7 3.30 -5.17 -10.00
N ALA A 8 2.23 -5.23 -10.78
CA ALA A 8 2.14 -6.02 -11.99
C ALA A 8 1.62 -5.16 -13.14
N MET A 9 1.95 -5.55 -14.37
CA MET A 9 1.38 -4.96 -15.58
C MET A 9 0.38 -5.96 -16.18
N GLU A 10 -0.87 -5.56 -16.30
CA GLU A 10 -1.96 -6.35 -16.85
C GLU A 10 -2.47 -5.68 -18.13
N GLY A 11 -1.90 -6.08 -19.27
CA GLY A 11 -2.20 -5.47 -20.56
C GLY A 11 -1.65 -4.03 -20.64
N PRO A 12 -2.48 -3.01 -20.95
CA PRO A 12 -2.03 -1.62 -21.01
C PRO A 12 -1.98 -0.93 -19.63
N ASP A 13 -2.41 -1.61 -18.56
CA ASP A 13 -2.57 -1.02 -17.24
C ASP A 13 -1.60 -1.60 -16.22
N TRP A 14 -1.29 -0.78 -15.22
CA TRP A 14 -0.55 -1.14 -14.03
C TRP A 14 -1.51 -1.48 -12.92
N ILE A 15 -1.23 -2.56 -12.20
CA ILE A 15 -1.97 -3.02 -11.02
C ILE A 15 -1.01 -3.00 -9.82
N ALA A 16 -1.37 -2.24 -8.79
CA ALA A 16 -0.74 -2.26 -7.48
C ALA A 16 -1.66 -3.03 -6.52
N GLU A 17 -1.22 -4.17 -6.01
CA GLU A 17 -2.00 -5.01 -5.11
C GLU A 17 -1.37 -5.01 -3.73
N CYS A 18 -2.17 -4.76 -2.70
CA CYS A 18 -1.72 -4.85 -1.32
C CYS A 18 -1.79 -6.29 -0.84
N GLU A 19 -0.75 -6.77 -0.17
CA GLU A 19 -0.69 -8.15 0.32
C GLU A 19 -1.49 -8.30 1.63
N GLU A 20 -1.52 -7.27 2.48
CA GLU A 20 -2.21 -7.30 3.77
C GLU A 20 -3.73 -7.06 3.66
N LEU A 21 -4.14 -6.25 2.69
CA LEU A 21 -5.53 -5.94 2.41
C LEU A 21 -5.83 -6.47 1.02
N GLU A 22 -6.72 -7.45 0.89
CA GLU A 22 -7.22 -7.97 -0.40
C GLU A 22 -7.87 -6.84 -1.22
N SER A 23 -7.04 -5.99 -1.82
CA SER A 23 -7.35 -4.68 -2.37
C SER A 23 -6.26 -4.31 -3.37
N PHE A 24 -6.68 -3.71 -4.47
CA PHE A 24 -5.80 -3.36 -5.56
C PHE A 24 -6.18 -1.99 -6.14
N GLY A 25 -5.18 -1.28 -6.64
CA GLY A 25 -5.32 -0.09 -7.47
C GLY A 25 -4.85 -0.38 -8.89
N ARG A 26 -5.47 0.27 -9.85
CA ARG A 26 -5.24 0.17 -11.29
C ARG A 26 -5.06 1.56 -11.87
N GLY A 27 -4.10 1.69 -12.80
CA GLY A 27 -3.93 2.92 -13.55
C GLY A 27 -3.07 2.74 -14.80
N ALA A 28 -3.12 3.73 -15.70
CA ALA A 28 -2.31 3.74 -16.92
C ALA A 28 -0.80 3.93 -16.63
N THR A 29 -0.44 4.29 -15.40
CA THR A 29 0.94 4.46 -14.94
C THR A 29 1.12 3.82 -13.55
N PRO A 30 2.36 3.47 -13.16
CA PRO A 30 2.66 2.98 -11.81
C PRO A 30 2.14 3.91 -10.71
N GLY A 31 2.33 5.24 -10.89
CA GLY A 31 1.88 6.24 -9.93
C GLY A 31 0.35 6.25 -9.79
N ALA A 32 -0.38 6.20 -10.90
CA ALA A 32 -1.84 6.17 -10.87
C ALA A 32 -2.40 4.90 -10.18
N ALA A 33 -1.74 3.76 -10.37
CA ALA A 33 -2.10 2.52 -9.67
C ALA A 33 -1.87 2.64 -8.16
N LEU A 34 -0.77 3.29 -7.72
CA LEU A 34 -0.48 3.53 -6.31
C LEU A 34 -1.43 4.52 -5.67
N ASP A 35 -1.77 5.61 -6.36
CA ASP A 35 -2.73 6.60 -5.85
C ASP A 35 -4.11 5.95 -5.68
N GLN A 36 -4.57 5.15 -6.65
CA GLN A 36 -5.81 4.41 -6.48
C GLN A 36 -5.73 3.39 -5.33
N LEU A 37 -4.60 2.71 -5.15
CA LEU A 37 -4.42 1.77 -4.03
C LEU A 37 -4.48 2.50 -2.68
N ARG A 38 -3.86 3.69 -2.56
CA ARG A 38 -3.95 4.52 -1.35
C ARG A 38 -5.37 4.90 -1.02
N ASP A 39 -6.13 5.34 -2.03
CA ASP A 39 -7.54 5.71 -1.85
C ASP A 39 -8.36 4.52 -1.35
N VAL A 40 -8.21 3.35 -1.98
CA VAL A 40 -8.94 2.13 -1.58
C VAL A 40 -8.59 1.71 -0.15
N ILE A 41 -7.30 1.77 0.23
CA ILE A 41 -6.88 1.46 1.61
C ILE A 41 -7.46 2.49 2.58
N ALA A 42 -7.38 3.78 2.26
CA ALA A 42 -7.94 4.85 3.09
C ALA A 42 -9.44 4.64 3.29
N GLU A 43 -10.22 4.38 2.24
CA GLU A 43 -11.65 4.11 2.33
C GLU A 43 -11.98 2.89 3.20
N ARG A 44 -11.15 1.84 3.18
CA ARG A 44 -11.35 0.67 4.04
C ARG A 44 -11.04 0.96 5.50
N LEU A 45 -9.97 1.73 5.75
CA LEU A 45 -9.59 2.14 7.10
C LEU A 45 -10.55 3.18 7.68
N ASP A 46 -11.15 4.03 6.84
CA ASP A 46 -12.13 5.06 7.19
C ASP A 46 -13.56 4.51 7.39
N ARG A 47 -13.76 3.18 7.33
CA ARG A 47 -15.03 2.54 7.74
C ARG A 47 -15.00 1.94 9.16
N PRO A 48 -14.81 2.70 10.24
CA PRO A 48 -15.36 2.33 11.54
C PRO A 48 -16.81 2.83 11.60
N PHE A 49 -17.79 1.91 11.64
CA PHE A 49 -19.13 2.10 12.18
C PHE A 49 -19.62 3.56 12.36
N ALA A 50 -20.27 4.15 11.35
CA ALA A 50 -21.26 5.23 11.51
C ALA A 50 -21.02 6.31 12.60
N VAL A 51 -19.81 6.84 12.75
CA VAL A 51 -19.58 8.08 13.50
C VAL A 51 -18.75 9.00 12.62
N ALA A 52 -19.27 10.19 12.34
CA ALA A 52 -18.60 11.18 11.51
C ALA A 52 -17.17 11.43 12.04
N PRO A 53 -16.14 11.41 11.18
CA PRO A 53 -14.80 11.75 11.61
C PRO A 53 -14.80 13.18 12.18
N PRO A 54 -14.08 13.44 13.29
CA PRO A 54 -13.94 14.81 13.78
C PRO A 54 -13.34 15.70 12.68
N GLU A 55 -13.70 16.97 12.67
CA GLU A 55 -13.34 17.95 11.63
C GLU A 55 -11.81 18.13 11.47
N ASP A 56 -11.04 17.65 12.45
CA ASP A 56 -9.56 17.62 12.51
C ASP A 56 -8.95 16.23 12.22
N ALA A 57 -9.67 15.33 11.57
CA ALA A 57 -9.13 14.03 11.16
C ALA A 57 -7.98 14.26 10.15
N ARG A 58 -6.74 14.13 10.64
CA ARG A 58 -5.56 14.15 9.78
C ARG A 58 -5.67 13.00 8.78
N PRO A 59 -5.33 13.22 7.49
CA PRO A 59 -5.32 12.14 6.52
C PRO A 59 -4.44 11.01 7.05
N ILE A 60 -4.95 9.78 6.98
CA ILE A 60 -4.20 8.60 7.38
C ILE A 60 -2.97 8.54 6.48
N GLU A 61 -1.79 8.77 7.05
CA GLU A 61 -0.55 8.69 6.30
C GLU A 61 -0.30 7.21 5.96
N ILE A 62 -0.54 6.85 4.69
CA ILE A 62 -0.36 5.50 4.16
C ILE A 62 1.00 5.45 3.45
N ASP A 63 1.93 4.71 4.06
CA ASP A 63 3.26 4.43 3.52
C ASP A 63 3.19 3.13 2.71
N LEU A 64 3.28 3.23 1.38
CA LEU A 64 3.25 2.09 0.47
C LEU A 64 4.68 1.68 0.14
N VAL A 65 5.05 0.46 0.53
CA VAL A 65 6.40 -0.08 0.31
C VAL A 65 6.35 -1.22 -0.70
N PRO A 66 7.16 -1.19 -1.77
CA PRO A 66 7.22 -2.28 -2.73
C PRO A 66 7.77 -3.55 -2.06
N LEU A 67 7.12 -4.69 -2.31
CA LEU A 67 7.49 -5.98 -1.72
C LEU A 67 8.95 -6.37 -2.05
N ASP A 68 9.42 -6.04 -3.24
CA ASP A 68 10.81 -6.27 -3.69
C ASP A 68 11.84 -5.55 -2.79
N GLU A 69 11.50 -4.36 -2.30
CA GLU A 69 12.35 -3.59 -1.39
C GLU A 69 12.29 -4.15 0.03
N ALA A 70 11.10 -4.59 0.47
CA ALA A 70 10.91 -5.24 1.77
C ALA A 70 11.69 -6.57 1.86
N TYR A 71 11.69 -7.38 0.80
CA TYR A 71 12.45 -8.63 0.75
C TYR A 71 13.97 -8.39 0.80
N ARG A 72 14.46 -7.37 0.11
CA ARG A 72 15.88 -6.97 0.17
C ARG A 72 16.28 -6.44 1.55
N ALA A 73 15.41 -5.65 2.20
CA ALA A 73 15.66 -5.16 3.55
C ALA A 73 15.69 -6.30 4.57
N SER A 74 14.77 -7.26 4.47
CA SER A 74 14.75 -8.45 5.33
C SER A 74 16.00 -9.32 5.16
N LEU A 75 16.46 -9.52 3.92
CA LEU A 75 17.69 -10.26 3.64
C LEU A 75 18.95 -9.58 4.19
N LEU A 76 18.98 -8.25 4.26
CA LEU A 76 20.09 -7.50 4.84
C LEU A 76 20.09 -7.61 6.37
N ASP A 77 18.92 -7.53 7.01
CA ASP A 77 18.77 -7.65 8.47
C ASP A 77 19.20 -9.04 8.99
N GLU A 78 18.87 -10.11 8.27
CA GLU A 78 19.32 -11.48 8.59
C GLU A 78 20.84 -11.66 8.46
N TYR A 79 21.49 -10.89 7.59
CA TYR A 79 22.94 -10.95 7.39
C TYR A 79 23.70 -10.22 8.51
N GLU A 80 23.14 -9.16 9.07
CA GLU A 80 23.75 -8.40 10.19
C GLU A 80 23.64 -9.12 11.54
N LEU A 81 22.65 -10.01 11.72
CA LEU A 81 22.51 -10.85 12.92
C LEU A 81 23.44 -12.07 12.95
N SER A 82 24.07 -12.41 11.82
CA SER A 82 24.94 -13.59 11.69
C SER A 82 26.44 -13.28 11.80
N HIS A 83 26.83 -12.06 12.22
CA HIS A 83 28.23 -11.63 12.27
C HIS A 83 28.68 -11.03 13.60
#